data_AF-A0A1V6FKL3-F1
#
_entry.id   AF-A0A1V6FKL3-F1
#
_cell.length_a   1.000
_cell.length_b   1.000
_cell.length_c   1.000
_cell.angle_alpha   90.00
_cell.angle_beta   90.00
_cell.angle_gamma   90.00
#
_symmetry.space_group_name_H-M   'P 1'
#
loop_
_entity.id
_entity.type
_entity.pdbx_description
1 polymer ?
#
loop_
_entity_poly.entity_id
_entity_poly.type
_entity_poly.pdbx_seq_one_letter_code
_entity_poly.pdbx_strand_id
1 'polypeptide(L)'
;MVDQLTAEHRTVEAAWLKLEPELKKVAKGHSTELNVAGVEHLVTSYLGHARFEEDHFLPLAHTILGRNANHMEALGLSLHMRHAPRIIAHI
;
A
#
# COMPACT_ATOMS: atom_id res chain seq x y z
N MET A 1 -13.91 -10.00 4.12
CA MET A 1 -12.44 -10.01 3.89
C MET A 1 -12.01 -8.89 2.95
N VAL A 2 -12.50 -8.84 1.71
CA VAL A 2 -12.15 -7.74 0.77
C VAL A 2 -12.59 -6.36 1.28
N ASP A 3 -13.78 -6.26 1.88
CA ASP A 3 -14.26 -4.98 2.44
C ASP A 3 -13.38 -4.49 3.59
N GLN A 4 -12.96 -5.41 4.48
CA GLN A 4 -12.02 -5.09 5.56
C GLN A 4 -10.68 -4.60 5.00
N LEU A 5 -10.12 -5.33 4.03
CA LEU A 5 -8.85 -4.97 3.40
C LEU A 5 -8.90 -3.57 2.78
N THR A 6 -9.99 -3.29 2.06
CA THR A 6 -10.19 -1.99 1.40
C THR A 6 -10.39 -0.88 2.42
N ALA A 7 -11.09 -1.14 3.53
CA ALA A 7 -11.24 -0.18 4.61
C ALA A 7 -9.91 0.12 5.32
N GLU A 8 -9.08 -0.91 5.56
CA GLU A 8 -7.74 -0.75 6.14
C GLU A 8 -6.83 0.08 5.22
N HIS A 9 -6.85 -0.15 3.89
CA HIS A 9 -6.15 0.72 2.93
C HIS A 9 -6.56 2.18 3.07
N ARG A 10 -7.88 2.46 3.17
CA ARG A 10 -8.37 3.84 3.32
C ARG A 10 -7.92 4.48 4.64
N THR A 11 -7.85 3.71 5.72
CA THR A 11 -7.31 4.19 6.99
C THR A 11 -5.83 4.57 6.86
N VAL A 12 -5.01 3.71 6.24
CA VAL A 12 -3.59 3.97 6.02
C VAL A 12 -3.38 5.20 5.12
N GLU A 13 -4.10 5.28 3.99
CA GLU A 13 -4.04 6.43 3.09
C GLU A 13 -4.40 7.74 3.80
N ALA A 14 -5.48 7.74 4.58
CA ALA A 14 -5.92 8.92 5.33
C ALA A 14 -4.91 9.33 6.42
N ALA A 15 -4.28 8.37 7.09
CA ALA A 15 -3.22 8.65 8.05
C ALA A 15 -1.98 9.24 7.38
N TRP A 16 -1.57 8.70 6.22
CA TRP A 16 -0.45 9.23 5.43
C TRP A 16 -0.69 10.67 4.97
N LEU A 17 -1.85 10.95 4.38
CA LEU A 17 -2.17 12.29 3.84
C LEU A 17 -2.11 13.39 4.91
N LYS A 18 -2.41 13.05 6.17
CA LYS A 18 -2.30 13.98 7.30
C LYS A 18 -0.85 14.26 7.70
N LEU A 19 0.03 13.25 7.63
CA LEU A 19 1.42 13.34 8.07
C LEU A 19 2.38 13.83 6.97
N GLU A 20 2.08 13.56 5.71
CA GLU A 20 2.94 13.88 4.56
C GLU A 20 3.46 15.33 4.56
N PRO A 21 2.64 16.37 4.81
CA PRO A 21 3.11 17.75 4.78
C PRO A 21 4.13 18.07 5.89
N GLU A 22 3.91 17.54 7.11
CA GLU A 22 4.81 17.71 8.25
C GLU A 22 6.13 16.99 7.99
N LEU A 23 6.07 15.74 7.54
CA LEU A 23 7.26 14.94 7.21
C LEU A 23 8.08 15.59 6.10
N LYS A 24 7.45 16.19 5.08
CA LYS A 24 8.15 16.96 4.04
C LYS A 24 8.87 18.20 4.58
N LYS A 25 8.32 18.86 5.61
CA LYS A 25 8.99 20.00 6.26
C LYS A 25 10.19 19.53 7.08
N VAL A 26 10.04 18.46 7.86
CA VAL A 26 11.12 17.82 8.61
C VAL A 26 12.26 17.40 7.66
N ALA A 27 11.94 16.75 6.55
CA ALA A 27 12.94 16.31 5.56
C ALA A 27 13.73 17.47 4.92
N LYS A 28 13.15 18.68 4.89
CA LYS A 28 13.81 19.91 4.43
C LYS A 28 14.59 20.63 5.53
N GLY A 29 14.65 20.07 6.74
CA GLY A 29 15.34 20.64 7.90
C GLY A 29 14.56 21.74 8.63
N HIS A 30 13.28 21.93 8.33
CA HIS A 30 12.47 22.91 9.05
C HIS A 30 12.03 22.35 10.42
N SER A 31 12.09 23.20 11.44
CA SER A 31 11.48 22.91 12.74
C SER A 31 9.96 22.94 12.60
N THR A 32 9.34 21.77 12.72
CA THR A 32 7.89 21.59 12.79
C THR A 32 7.60 20.64 13.94
N GLU A 33 6.54 20.90 14.70
CA GLU A 33 6.03 19.88 15.60
C GLU A 33 5.45 18.76 14.74
N LEU A 34 6.02 17.56 14.85
CA LEU A 34 5.55 16.36 14.18
C LEU A 34 4.53 15.69 15.11
N ASN A 35 3.36 15.34 14.57
CA ASN A 35 2.38 14.57 15.33
C ASN A 35 2.86 13.12 15.54
N VAL A 36 3.61 12.88 16.62
CA VAL A 36 4.17 11.56 16.96
C VAL A 36 3.08 10.50 17.11
N ALA A 37 1.96 10.82 17.76
CA ALA A 37 0.83 9.91 17.90
C ALA A 37 0.23 9.53 16.54
N GLY A 38 0.20 10.46 15.59
CA GLY A 38 -0.20 10.19 14.21
C GLY A 38 0.75 9.21 13.52
N VAL A 39 2.06 9.37 13.71
CA VAL A 39 3.08 8.45 13.15
C VAL A 39 2.94 7.05 13.73
N GLU A 40 2.79 6.92 15.05
CA GLU A 40 2.57 5.63 15.72
C GLU A 40 1.30 4.94 15.21
N HIS A 41 0.21 5.70 15.01
CA HIS A 41 -1.02 5.20 14.44
C HIS A 41 -0.83 4.69 13.00
N LEU A 42 -0.12 5.45 12.15
CA LEU A 42 0.18 5.04 10.77
C LEU A 42 0.97 3.72 10.75
N VAL A 43 2.05 3.64 11.54
CA VAL A 43 2.91 2.45 11.60
C VAL A 43 2.12 1.24 12.09
N THR A 44 1.37 1.39 13.17
CA THR A 44 0.57 0.29 13.74
C THR A 44 -0.50 -0.18 12.75
N SER A 45 -1.21 0.76 12.10
CA SER A 45 -2.26 0.42 11.12
C SER A 45 -1.67 -0.27 9.88
N TYR A 46 -0.54 0.22 9.37
CA TYR A 46 0.13 -0.37 8.22
C TYR A 46 0.64 -1.78 8.52
N LEU A 47 1.29 -1.98 9.66
CA LEU A 47 1.80 -3.31 10.04
C LEU A 47 0.66 -4.31 10.29
N GLY A 48 -0.44 -3.87 10.91
CA GLY A 48 -1.63 -4.70 11.08
C GLY A 48 -2.23 -5.12 9.74
N HIS A 49 -2.36 -4.17 8.83
CA HIS A 49 -2.84 -4.40 7.47
C HIS A 49 -1.95 -5.38 6.68
N ALA A 50 -0.63 -5.15 6.66
CA ALA A 50 0.32 -6.02 5.97
C ALA A 50 0.29 -7.45 6.51
N ARG A 51 0.23 -7.63 7.83
CA ARG A 51 0.08 -8.96 8.44
C ARG A 51 -1.20 -9.66 8.00
N PHE A 52 -2.33 -8.95 7.95
CA PHE A 52 -3.58 -9.53 7.47
C PHE A 52 -3.48 -9.97 5.99
N GLU A 53 -2.81 -9.18 5.15
CA GLU A 53 -2.53 -9.57 3.77
C GLU A 53 -1.67 -10.84 3.69
N GLU A 54 -0.55 -10.86 4.41
CA GLU A 54 0.41 -11.96 4.41
C GLU A 54 -0.17 -13.27 4.96
N ASP A 55 -0.89 -13.21 6.08
CA ASP A 55 -1.38 -14.39 6.79
C ASP A 55 -2.66 -14.97 6.17
N HIS A 56 -3.51 -14.12 5.56
CA HIS A 56 -4.85 -14.54 5.13
C HIS A 56 -5.12 -14.28 3.65
N PHE A 57 -4.83 -13.07 3.17
CA PHE A 57 -5.29 -12.67 1.84
C PHE A 57 -4.45 -13.26 0.71
N LEU A 58 -3.12 -13.14 0.79
CA LEU A 58 -2.19 -13.65 -0.21
C LEU A 58 -2.22 -15.18 -0.33
N PRO A 59 -2.27 -15.97 0.76
CA PRO A 59 -2.42 -17.42 0.66
C PRO A 59 -3.72 -17.85 -0.03
N LEU A 60 -4.83 -17.14 0.25
CA LEU A 60 -6.11 -17.39 -0.40
C LEU A 60 -6.06 -17.02 -1.89
N ALA A 61 -5.51 -15.87 -2.23
CA ALA A 61 -5.32 -15.44 -3.62
C ALA A 61 -4.49 -16.46 -4.40
N HIS A 62 -3.38 -16.93 -3.82
CA HIS A 62 -2.56 -17.99 -4.40
C HIS A 62 -3.34 -19.29 -4.60
N THR A 63 -4.11 -19.73 -3.60
CA THR A 63 -4.93 -20.95 -3.67
C THR A 63 -6.02 -20.88 -4.76
N ILE A 64 -6.58 -19.70 -5.01
CA ILE A 64 -7.62 -19.51 -6.03
C ILE A 64 -7.00 -19.45 -7.42
N LEU A 65 -5.99 -18.58 -7.60
CA LEU A 65 -5.39 -18.31 -8.89
C LEU A 65 -4.47 -19.45 -9.35
N GLY A 66 -3.79 -20.12 -8.42
CA GLY A 66 -2.93 -21.28 -8.68
C GLY A 66 -3.67 -22.51 -9.23
N ARG A 67 -5.01 -22.52 -9.21
CA ARG A 67 -5.84 -23.55 -9.86
C ARG A 67 -5.71 -23.53 -11.38
N ASN A 68 -5.27 -22.41 -11.95
CA ASN A 68 -4.97 -22.28 -13.37
C ASN A 68 -3.73 -21.42 -13.56
N ALA A 69 -2.63 -22.03 -14.01
CA ALA A 69 -1.35 -21.34 -14.21
C ALA A 69 -1.49 -20.06 -15.05
N ASN A 70 -2.37 -20.06 -16.06
CA ASN A 70 -2.62 -18.91 -16.92
C ASN A 70 -3.19 -17.70 -16.14
N HIS A 71 -3.96 -17.93 -15.06
CA HIS A 71 -4.50 -16.84 -14.23
C HIS A 71 -3.42 -16.19 -13.36
N MET A 72 -2.48 -16.97 -12.83
CA MET A 72 -1.33 -16.44 -12.09
C MET A 72 -0.39 -15.64 -13.01
N GLU A 73 -0.12 -16.14 -14.22
CA GLU A 73 0.70 -15.45 -15.21
C GLU A 73 0.03 -14.15 -15.70
N ALA A 74 -1.27 -14.19 -16.00
CA ALA A 74 -2.02 -13.00 -16.41
C ALA A 74 -2.06 -11.93 -15.30
N LEU A 75 -2.22 -12.35 -14.03
CA LEU A 75 -2.12 -11.43 -12.90
C LEU A 75 -0.72 -10.82 -12.83
N GLY A 76 0.33 -11.65 -12.87
CA GLY A 76 1.72 -11.20 -12.84
C GLY A 76 2.04 -10.19 -13.94
N LEU A 77 1.58 -10.47 -15.17
CA LEU A 77 1.71 -9.55 -16.31
C LEU A 77 0.97 -8.23 -16.06
N SER A 78 -0.27 -8.29 -15.58
CA SER A 78 -1.07 -7.08 -15.29
C SER A 78 -0.44 -6.19 -14.21
N LEU A 79 0.14 -6.79 -13.16
CA LEU A 79 0.87 -6.08 -12.11
C LEU A 79 2.14 -5.43 -12.68
N HIS A 80 2.91 -6.17 -13.48
CA HIS A 80 4.10 -5.64 -14.14
C HIS A 80 3.77 -4.44 -15.04
N MET A 81 2.71 -4.53 -15.86
CA MET A 81 2.29 -3.44 -16.75
C MET A 81 1.80 -2.19 -15.97
N ARG A 82 1.22 -2.36 -14.78
CA ARG A 82 0.82 -1.22 -13.92
C ARG A 82 2.00 -0.46 -13.32
N HIS A 83 3.10 -1.17 -13.05
CA HIS A 83 4.33 -0.61 -12.48
C HIS A 83 5.36 -0.21 -13.54
N ALA A 84 5.13 -0.58 -14.81
CA ALA A 84 5.99 -0.17 -15.91
C ALA A 84 6.01 1.36 -16.01
N PRO A 85 7.20 1.99 -16.04
CA PRO A 85 7.30 3.44 -16.18
C PRO A 85 6.59 3.87 -17.46
N ARG A 86 5.66 4.81 -17.35
CA ARG A 86 5.01 5.40 -18.53
C ARG A 86 6.08 6.10 -19.35
N ILE A 87 6.44 5.54 -20.50
CA ILE A 87 7.29 6.21 -21.48
C ILE A 87 6.45 7.36 -22.07
N ILE A 88 6.64 8.56 -21.54
CA ILE A 88 6.11 9.78 -22.16
C ILE A 88 7.08 10.14 -23.29
N ALA A 89 6.83 9.60 -24.48
CA ALA A 89 7.48 10.10 -25.69
C ALA A 89 6.98 11.53 -25.93
N HIS A 90 7.78 12.53 -25.56
CA HIS A 90 7.59 13.87 -26.09
C HIS A 90 7.97 13.83 -27.58
N ILE A 91 7.00 14.14 -28.44
CA ILE A 91 7.23 14.67 -29.79
C ILE A 91 7.15 16.19 -29.67
#